data_AF-A0A3B0XFG8-F1
#
_entry.id   AF-A0A3B0XFG8-F1
#
_cell.length_a   1.000
_cell.length_b   1.000
_cell.length_c   1.000
_cell.angle_alpha   90.00
_cell.angle_beta   90.00
_cell.angle_gamma   90.00
#
_symmetry.space_group_name_H-M   'P 1'
#
loop_
_entity.id
_entity.type
_entity.pdbx_description
1 polymer ?
#
loop_
_entity_poly.entity_id
_entity_poly.type
_entity_poly.pdbx_seq_one_letter_code
_entity_poly.pdbx_strand_id
1 'polypeptide(L)' 'MLYAIISQDVENSLPLRKQARPEHLVRLEQLQSEGRLVLAGPHP' A
#
# COMPACT_ATOMS: atom_id res chain seq x y z
N MET A 1 -8.56 17.43 -3.41
CA MET A 1 -7.17 17.68 -3.01
C MET A 1 -6.43 16.35 -3.03
N LEU A 2 -5.19 16.31 -3.53
CA LEU A 2 -4.38 15.09 -3.56
C LEU A 2 -3.54 14.97 -2.29
N TYR A 3 -3.21 13.74 -1.92
CA TYR A 3 -2.35 13.41 -0.78
C TYR A 3 -1.26 12.43 -1.22
N ALA A 4 -0.05 12.62 -0.69
CA ALA A 4 1.03 11.65 -0.81
C ALA A 4 1.21 10.95 0.53
N ILE A 5 1.16 9.61 0.52
CA ILE A 5 1.39 8.78 1.70
C ILE A 5 2.67 8.00 1.44
N ILE A 6 3.71 8.27 2.23
CA ILE A 6 5.02 7.62 2.13
C ILE A 6 5.26 6.90 3.45
N SER A 7 5.57 5.60 3.38
CA SER A 7 5.84 4.76 4.54
C SER A 7 7.22 4.14 4.43
N GLN A 8 7.88 3.93 5.57
CA GLN A 8 9.13 3.21 5.67
C GLN A 8 8.91 1.89 6.41
N ASP A 9 9.42 0.81 5.84
CA ASP A 9 9.40 -0.51 6.46
C ASP A 9 10.32 -0.49 7.70
N VAL A 10 9.89 -1.13 8.80
CA VAL A 10 10.79 -1.39 9.94
C VAL A 10 11.82 -2.46 9.59
N GLU A 11 12.91 -2.53 10.34
CA GLU A 11 14.00 -3.46 10.04
C GLU A 11 13.54 -4.93 9.99
N ASN A 12 14.05 -5.69 9.02
CA ASN A 12 13.77 -7.12 8.82
C ASN A 12 12.27 -7.50 8.70
N SER A 13 11.41 -6.55 8.30
CA SER A 13 9.95 -6.74 8.29
C SER A 13 9.38 -7.44 7.05
N LEU A 14 10.20 -7.88 6.11
CA LEU A 14 9.74 -8.55 4.88
C LEU A 14 8.77 -9.72 5.14
N PRO A 15 8.98 -10.61 6.14
CA PRO A 15 8.02 -11.67 6.44
C PRO A 15 6.65 -11.13 6.87
N LEU A 16 6.63 -10.09 7.70
CA LEU A 16 5.40 -9.43 8.17
C LEU A 16 4.67 -8.77 6.99
N ARG A 17 5.42 -8.08 6.13
CA ARG A 17 4.88 -7.44 4.94
C ARG A 17 4.24 -8.43 3.97
N LYS A 18 4.83 -9.62 3.80
CA LYS A 18 4.25 -10.69 2.97
C LYS A 18 2.91 -11.17 3.53
N GLN A 19 2.80 -11.30 4.86
CA GLN A 19 1.55 -11.69 5.52
C GLN A 19 0.46 -10.63 5.37
N ALA A 20 0.81 -9.34 5.52
CA ALA A 20 -0.14 -8.22 5.37
C ALA A 20 -0.48 -7.86 3.91
N ARG A 21 0.26 -8.41 2.93
CA ARG A 21 0.14 -8.03 1.52
C ARG A 21 -1.26 -8.25 0.94
N PRO A 22 -1.96 -9.37 1.18
CA PRO A 22 -3.29 -9.60 0.61
C PRO A 22 -4.31 -8.53 1.05
N GLU A 23 -4.43 -8.27 2.35
CA GLU A 23 -5.35 -7.26 2.87
C GLU A 23 -4.98 -5.83 2.43
N HIS A 24 -3.68 -5.54 2.35
CA HIS A 24 -3.21 -4.27 1.81
C HIS A 24 -3.63 -4.06 0.35
N LEU A 25 -3.57 -5.10 -0.48
CA LEU A 25 -4.01 -5.04 -1.88
C LEU A 25 -5.52 -4.81 -1.99
N VAL A 26 -6.34 -5.51 -1.19
CA VAL A 26 -7.80 -5.31 -1.16
C VAL A 26 -8.16 -3.85 -0.90
N ARG A 27 -7.45 -3.18 0.03
CA ARG A 27 -7.67 -1.74 0.28
C ARG A 27 -7.31 -0.87 -0.92
N LEU A 28 -6.23 -1.18 -1.64
CA LEU A 28 -5.84 -0.45 -2.84
C LEU A 28 -6.84 -0.65 -3.98
N GLU A 29 -7.32 -1.87 -4.18
CA GLU A 29 -8.35 -2.20 -5.17
C GLU A 29 -9.65 -1.44 -4.88
N GLN A 30 -10.05 -1.35 -3.61
CA GLN A 30 -11.21 -0.54 -3.20
C GLN A 30 -11.01 0.95 -3.47
N LEU A 31 -9.83 1.50 -3.15
CA LEU A 31 -9.54 2.90 -3.48
C LEU A 31 -9.50 3.17 -4.99
N GLN A 32 -9.04 2.18 -5.77
CA GLN A 32 -9.04 2.23 -7.22
C GLN A 32 -10.48 2.21 -7.78
N SER A 33 -11.34 1.33 -7.27
CA SER A 33 -12.74 1.25 -7.69
C SER A 33 -13.53 2.52 -7.36
N GLU A 34 -13.21 3.17 -6.25
CA GLU A 34 -13.76 4.47 -5.85
C GLU A 34 -13.21 5.65 -6.68
N GLY A 35 -12.24 5.44 -7.57
CA GLY A 35 -11.58 6.52 -8.32
C GLY A 35 -10.71 7.43 -7.46
N ARG A 36 -10.28 6.95 -6.29
CA ARG A 36 -9.51 7.72 -5.29
C ARG A 36 -8.03 7.38 -5.26
N LEU A 37 -7.60 6.36 -6.00
CA LEU A 37 -6.19 5.98 -6.12
C LEU A 37 -5.59 6.53 -7.41
N VAL A 38 -4.57 7.39 -7.27
CA VAL A 38 -3.77 7.88 -8.42
C VAL A 38 -2.65 6.91 -8.75
N LEU A 39 -1.86 6.52 -7.74
CA LEU A 39 -0.74 5.58 -7.87
C LEU A 39 -0.45 4.95 -6.50
N ALA A 40 -0.05 3.68 -6.48
CA ALA A 40 0.55 3.03 -5.32
C ALA A 40 1.56 1.97 -5.75
N GLY A 41 2.63 1.83 -4.98
CA GLY A 41 3.68 0.84 -5.24
C GLY A 41 4.73 0.77 -4.13
N PRO A 42 5.52 -0.30 -4.09
CA PRO A 42 6.69 -0.39 -3.21
C PRO A 42 7.76 0.66 -3.59
N HIS A 43 8.54 1.10 -2.61
CA HIS A 43 9.79 1.82 -2.85
C HIS A 43 10.95 0.81 -2.66
N PRO A 44 11.55 0.29 -3.75
CA PRO A 44 12.64 -0.69 -3.67
C PRO A 44 13.94 -0.07 -3.15
#